data_AF-J0MXC5-F1
#
_entry.id   AF-J0MXC5-F1
#
_cell.length_a   1.000
_cell.length_b   1.000
_cell.length_c   1.000
_cell.angle_alpha   90.00
_cell.angle_beta   90.00
_cell.angle_gamma   90.00
#
_symmetry.space_group_name_H-M   'P 1'
#
loop_
_entity.id
_entity.type
_entity.pdbx_description
1 polymer ?
#
loop_
_entity_poly.entity_id
_entity_poly.type
_entity_poly.pdbx_seq_one_letter_code
_entity_poly.pdbx_strand_id
1 'polypeptide(L)'
;EDADLESLNLARVIADGEHIVVPAQGAAPAPPGARAPEGAQCINLNAASEQELQELDGVGPAMASRIAQYRAAHGTITSVDELDDVPGIGPALLEKIRSGACP
;
A
#
# COMPACT_ATOMS: atom_id res chain seq x y z
N GLU A 1 12.01 25.44 2.66
CA GLU A 1 11.22 24.22 2.92
C GLU A 1 10.99 24.18 4.42
N ASP A 2 9.74 24.19 4.88
CA ASP A 2 9.39 24.41 6.29
C ASP A 2 8.74 23.13 6.87
N ALA A 3 9.17 22.72 8.06
CA ALA A 3 8.76 21.47 8.71
C ALA A 3 7.72 21.75 9.80
N ASP A 4 6.65 20.95 9.86
CA ASP A 4 5.58 21.13 10.84
C ASP A 4 5.92 20.42 12.15
N LEU A 5 6.50 21.17 13.08
CA LEU A 5 6.89 20.67 14.40
C LEU A 5 5.71 20.57 15.37
N GLU A 6 4.62 21.31 15.12
CA GLU A 6 3.42 21.32 15.98
C GLU A 6 2.67 19.98 15.91
N SER A 7 2.78 19.27 14.80
CA SER A 7 2.21 17.92 14.62
C SER A 7 2.98 16.81 15.36
N LEU A 8 4.14 17.11 15.97
CA LEU A 8 4.98 16.11 16.63
C LEU A 8 4.88 16.19 18.16
N ASN A 9 4.83 15.02 18.80
CA ASN A 9 4.90 14.93 20.26
C ASN A 9 6.37 15.00 20.73
N LEU A 10 6.87 16.22 20.92
CA LEU A 10 8.25 16.51 21.32
C LEU A 10 8.61 16.02 22.74
N ALA A 11 7.62 15.65 23.55
CA ALA A 11 7.83 15.18 24.92
C ALA A 11 8.00 13.65 25.03
N ARG A 12 7.82 12.92 23.92
CA ARG A 12 7.91 11.46 23.90
C ARG A 12 9.38 11.02 24.01
N VAL A 13 9.66 10.05 24.88
CA VAL A 13 10.97 9.40 24.96
C VAL A 13 11.20 8.56 23.71
N ILE A 14 12.38 8.70 23.10
CA ILE A 14 12.79 8.02 21.87
C ILE A 14 13.69 6.83 22.23
N ALA A 15 13.51 5.71 21.52
CA ALA A 15 14.37 4.53 21.62
C ALA A 15 15.50 4.57 20.60
N ASP A 16 16.62 3.89 20.88
CA ASP A 16 17.74 3.78 19.94
C ASP A 16 17.29 3.07 18.64
N GLY A 17 17.66 3.66 17.50
CA GLY A 17 17.23 3.20 16.17
C GLY A 17 15.81 3.63 15.75
N GLU A 18 15.09 4.43 16.55
CA GLU A 18 13.77 4.92 16.16
C GLU A 18 13.86 6.06 15.13
N HIS A 19 13.18 5.90 13.99
CA HIS A 19 13.06 6.91 12.94
C HIS A 19 11.76 7.73 13.13
N ILE A 20 11.89 9.05 13.17
CA ILE A 20 10.77 9.98 13.31
C ILE A 20 10.54 10.71 12.00
N VAL A 21 9.39 10.48 11.39
CA VAL A 21 8.97 11.17 10.16
C VAL A 21 8.50 12.58 10.53
N VAL A 22 9.11 13.59 9.92
CA VAL A 22 8.77 15.00 10.12
C VAL A 22 7.94 15.48 8.93
N PRO A 23 6.65 15.85 9.12
CA PRO A 23 5.82 16.33 8.02
C PRO A 23 6.22 17.74 7.57
N ALA A 24 5.98 18.05 6.30
CA ALA A 24 6.15 19.41 5.77
C ALA A 24 4.94 20.29 6.14
N GLN A 25 5.17 21.61 6.27
CA GLN A 25 4.15 22.57 6.67
C GLN A 25 2.96 22.59 5.69
N GLY A 26 1.76 22.33 6.21
CA GLY A 26 0.51 22.27 5.42
C GLY A 26 0.14 20.88 4.87
N ALA A 27 0.95 19.83 5.11
CA ALA A 27 0.55 18.46 4.85
C ALA A 27 -0.48 18.00 5.90
N ALA A 28 -1.64 17.50 5.46
CA ALA A 28 -2.64 16.95 6.36
C ALA A 28 -2.02 15.78 7.16
N PRO A 29 -2.32 15.65 8.47
CA PRO A 29 -1.80 14.56 9.28
C PRO A 29 -2.27 13.23 8.68
N ALA A 30 -1.32 12.45 8.16
CA ALA A 30 -1.60 11.09 7.72
C ALA A 30 -2.07 10.28 8.94
N PRO A 31 -3.10 9.43 8.80
CA PRO A 31 -3.61 8.65 9.92
C PRO A 31 -2.49 7.79 10.53
N PRO A 32 -2.45 7.63 11.87
CA PRO A 32 -1.46 6.79 12.53
C PRO A 32 -1.62 5.35 12.02
N GLY A 33 -0.67 4.91 11.20
CA GLY A 33 -0.75 3.63 10.46
C GLY A 33 -0.32 3.74 9.00
N ALA A 34 -0.29 4.94 8.43
CA ALA A 34 0.30 5.19 7.11
C ALA A 34 1.83 5.17 7.16
N ARG A 35 2.41 4.04 7.56
CA ARG A 35 3.79 3.71 7.19
C ARG A 35 3.73 3.32 5.71
N ALA A 36 3.93 4.27 4.81
CA ALA A 36 4.46 3.90 3.50
C ALA A 36 5.78 3.18 3.79
N PRO A 37 5.94 1.89 3.46
CA PRO A 37 7.20 1.21 3.71
C PRO A 37 8.23 1.87 2.78
N GLU A 38 9.14 2.63 3.37
CA GLU A 38 10.41 2.98 2.76
C GLU A 38 11.15 1.66 2.47
N GLY A 39 10.88 1.07 1.31
CA GLY A 39 11.38 -0.25 0.91
C GLY A 39 10.39 -1.14 0.12
N ALA A 40 9.12 -0.76 -0.02
CA ALA A 40 8.20 -1.50 -0.87
C ALA A 40 8.42 -1.12 -2.35
N GLN A 41 9.26 -1.88 -3.06
CA GLN A 41 9.29 -1.84 -4.53
C GLN A 41 7.96 -2.35 -5.15
N CYS A 42 7.03 -2.83 -4.31
CA CYS A 42 5.78 -3.45 -4.70
C CYS A 42 4.72 -3.37 -3.58
N ILE A 43 3.47 -3.28 -3.98
CA ILE A 43 2.26 -3.23 -3.15
C ILE A 43 1.92 -4.63 -2.67
N ASN A 44 1.78 -4.80 -1.36
CA ASN A 44 1.46 -6.10 -0.77
C ASN A 44 -0.02 -6.44 -0.97
N LEU A 45 -0.33 -7.47 -1.76
CA LEU A 45 -1.69 -7.85 -2.11
C LEU A 45 -2.50 -8.28 -0.89
N ASN A 46 -1.87 -8.90 0.11
CA ASN A 46 -2.52 -9.38 1.33
C ASN A 46 -2.74 -8.32 2.42
N ALA A 47 -2.02 -7.19 2.38
CA ALA A 47 -2.12 -6.13 3.38
C ALA A 47 -2.66 -4.81 2.82
N ALA A 48 -2.52 -4.58 1.52
CA ALA A 48 -2.94 -3.36 0.86
C ALA A 48 -4.44 -3.12 0.99
N SER A 49 -4.78 -1.86 1.23
CA SER A 49 -6.13 -1.33 1.13
C SER A 49 -6.58 -1.24 -0.33
N GLU A 50 -7.89 -1.07 -0.55
CA GLU A 50 -8.44 -0.87 -1.90
C GLU A 50 -7.82 0.35 -2.60
N GLN A 51 -7.41 1.37 -1.85
CA GLN A 51 -6.78 2.57 -2.38
C GLN A 51 -5.34 2.33 -2.82
N GLU A 52 -4.57 1.57 -2.03
CA GLU A 52 -3.20 1.15 -2.40
C GLU A 52 -3.22 0.22 -3.62
N LEU A 53 -4.17 -0.72 -3.68
CA LEU A 53 -4.31 -1.58 -4.87
C LEU A 53 -4.57 -0.79 -6.16
N GLN A 54 -5.21 0.39 -6.07
CA GLN A 54 -5.46 1.26 -7.22
C GLN A 54 -4.21 1.99 -7.73
N GLU A 55 -3.11 1.98 -6.98
CA GLU A 55 -1.83 2.55 -7.44
C GLU A 55 -1.13 1.63 -8.45
N LEU A 56 -1.58 0.39 -8.61
CA LEU A 56 -1.09 -0.54 -9.62
C LEU A 56 -1.56 -0.13 -11.03
N ASP A 57 -0.65 -0.22 -12.02
CA ASP A 57 -0.95 0.17 -13.41
C ASP A 57 -2.11 -0.66 -13.99
N GLY A 58 -3.23 0.01 -14.26
CA GLY A 58 -4.44 -0.60 -14.81
C GLY A 58 -5.39 -1.22 -13.78
N VAL A 59 -5.15 -1.06 -12.48
CA VAL A 59 -6.08 -1.46 -11.43
C VAL A 59 -6.97 -0.29 -11.04
N GLY A 60 -8.24 -0.35 -11.46
CA GLY A 60 -9.26 0.61 -11.04
C GLY A 60 -9.99 0.20 -9.75
N PRO A 61 -10.89 1.03 -9.23
CA PRO A 61 -11.67 0.75 -8.01
C PRO A 61 -12.47 -0.56 -8.10
N ALA A 62 -13.01 -0.86 -9.29
CA ALA A 62 -13.71 -2.12 -9.53
C ALA A 62 -12.78 -3.34 -9.47
N MET A 63 -11.51 -3.20 -9.86
CA MET A 63 -10.54 -4.30 -9.78
C MET A 63 -9.99 -4.47 -8.37
N ALA A 64 -9.66 -3.37 -7.68
CA ALA A 64 -9.24 -3.41 -6.29
C ALA A 64 -10.26 -4.15 -5.40
N SER A 65 -11.56 -3.85 -5.59
CA SER A 65 -12.63 -4.51 -4.85
C SER A 65 -12.78 -6.00 -5.21
N ARG A 66 -12.48 -6.40 -6.46
CA ARG A 66 -12.45 -7.82 -6.86
C ARG A 66 -11.26 -8.57 -6.26
N ILE A 67 -10.09 -7.94 -6.18
CA ILE A 67 -8.91 -8.52 -5.52
C ILE A 67 -9.19 -8.74 -4.03
N ALA A 68 -9.83 -7.77 -3.37
CA ALA A 68 -10.24 -7.90 -1.98
C ALA A 68 -11.25 -9.05 -1.77
N GLN A 69 -12.23 -9.19 -2.67
CA GLN A 69 -13.18 -10.31 -2.65
C GLN A 69 -12.50 -11.67 -2.92
N TYR A 70 -11.57 -11.72 -3.88
CA TYR A 70 -10.80 -12.92 -4.17
C TYR A 70 -10.05 -13.39 -2.92
N ARG A 71 -9.38 -12.47 -2.21
CA ARG A 71 -8.72 -12.76 -0.93
C ARG A 71 -9.68 -13.29 0.14
N ALA A 72 -10.90 -12.76 0.21
CA ALA A 72 -11.90 -13.23 1.15
C ALA A 72 -12.40 -14.65 0.83
N ALA A 73 -12.46 -15.01 -0.46
CA ALA A 73 -12.97 -16.30 -0.92
C ALA A 73 -11.89 -17.39 -0.99
N HIS A 74 -10.68 -17.06 -1.45
CA HIS A 74 -9.57 -17.99 -1.67
C HIS A 74 -8.53 -17.97 -0.53
N GLY A 75 -8.53 -16.91 0.29
CA GLY A 75 -7.59 -16.72 1.38
C GLY A 75 -6.39 -15.86 1.01
N THR A 76 -5.22 -16.19 1.55
CA THR A 76 -3.98 -15.44 1.31
C THR A 76 -3.45 -15.70 -0.10
N ILE A 77 -3.12 -14.64 -0.83
CA ILE A 77 -2.45 -14.72 -2.13
C ILE A 77 -1.00 -15.12 -1.90
N THR A 78 -0.59 -16.27 -2.41
CA THR A 78 0.77 -16.79 -2.26
C THR A 78 1.70 -16.38 -3.39
N SER A 79 1.13 -16.04 -4.55
CA SER A 79 1.88 -15.63 -5.72
C SER A 79 1.07 -14.63 -6.54
N VAL A 80 1.76 -13.70 -7.20
CA VAL A 80 1.12 -12.70 -8.07
C VAL A 80 0.34 -13.36 -9.21
N ASP A 81 0.76 -14.54 -9.67
CA ASP A 81 0.08 -15.32 -10.73
C ASP A 81 -1.37 -15.68 -10.37
N GLU A 82 -1.73 -15.79 -9.08
CA GLU A 82 -3.11 -16.03 -8.66
C GLU A 82 -4.07 -14.89 -9.03
N LEU A 83 -3.55 -13.69 -9.32
CA LEU A 83 -4.37 -12.60 -9.82
C LEU A 83 -4.97 -12.90 -11.20
N ASP A 84 -4.42 -13.85 -11.98
CA ASP A 84 -5.02 -14.28 -13.26
C ASP A 84 -6.41 -14.91 -13.07
N ASP A 85 -6.66 -15.55 -11.92
CA ASP A 85 -7.96 -16.16 -11.59
C ASP A 85 -9.02 -15.09 -11.23
N VAL A 86 -8.59 -13.84 -10.97
CA VAL A 86 -9.50 -12.74 -10.66
C VAL A 86 -10.20 -12.26 -11.94
N PRO A 87 -11.55 -12.29 -11.99
CA PRO A 87 -12.29 -11.95 -13.19
C PRO A 87 -12.04 -10.50 -13.61
N GLY A 88 -11.44 -10.34 -14.80
CA GLY A 88 -11.12 -9.04 -15.39
C GLY A 88 -9.65 -8.64 -15.28
N ILE A 89 -8.83 -9.43 -14.59
CA ILE A 89 -7.38 -9.41 -14.78
C ILE A 89 -7.07 -10.39 -15.92
N GLY A 90 -6.44 -9.87 -16.97
CA GLY A 90 -5.97 -10.69 -18.08
C GLY A 90 -4.44 -10.71 -18.12
N PRO A 91 -3.82 -11.55 -18.96
CA PRO A 91 -2.37 -11.73 -19.00
C PRO A 91 -1.61 -10.41 -19.27
N ALA A 92 -2.18 -9.54 -20.11
CA ALA A 92 -1.61 -8.22 -20.40
C ALA A 92 -1.64 -7.26 -19.21
N LEU A 93 -2.65 -7.36 -18.34
CA LEU A 93 -2.73 -6.55 -17.12
C LEU A 93 -1.83 -7.14 -16.03
N LEU A 94 -1.84 -8.47 -15.90
CA LEU A 94 -1.02 -9.21 -14.95
C LEU A 94 0.48 -8.88 -15.10
N GLU A 95 1.00 -8.85 -16.33
CA GLU A 95 2.39 -8.49 -16.59
C GLU A 95 2.74 -7.07 -16.11
N LYS A 96 1.80 -6.12 -16.24
CA LYS A 96 2.01 -4.73 -15.81
C LYS A 96 2.05 -4.61 -14.30
N ILE A 97 1.10 -5.25 -13.62
CA ILE A 97 1.00 -5.19 -12.15
C ILE A 97 2.07 -6.05 -11.47
N ARG A 98 2.60 -7.08 -12.13
CA ARG A 98 3.63 -7.97 -11.58
C ARG A 98 4.89 -7.24 -11.12
N SER A 99 5.28 -6.17 -11.81
CA SER A 99 6.45 -5.38 -11.40
C SER A 99 6.20 -4.56 -10.14
N GLY A 100 4.95 -4.29 -9.80
CA GLY A 100 4.55 -3.44 -8.69
C GLY A 100 3.73 -4.14 -7.62
N ALA A 101 3.50 -5.46 -7.71
CA ALA A 101 2.69 -6.23 -6.78
C ALA A 101 3.52 -7.36 -6.14
N CYS A 102 3.31 -7.56 -4.85
CA CYS A 102 3.92 -8.63 -4.07
C CYS A 102 2.85 -9.37 -3.26
N PRO A 103 3.00 -10.69 -3.04
CA PRO A 103 2.12 -11.42 -2.12
C PRO A 103 2.21 -10.84 -0.70
#